data_AF-A0A292SIE9-F1
#
_entry.id   AF-A0A292SIE9-F1
#
_cell.length_a   1.000
_cell.length_b   1.000
_cell.length_c   1.000
_cell.angle_alpha   90.00
_cell.angle_beta   90.00
_cell.angle_gamma   90.00
#
_symmetry.space_group_name_H-M   'P 1'
#
loop_
_entity.id
_entity.type
_entity.pdbx_description
1 polymer ?
#
loop_
_entity_poly.entity_id
_entity_poly.type
_entity_poly.pdbx_seq_one_letter_code
_entity_poly.pdbx_strand_id
1 'polypeptide(L)'
;MDFSTPTIDLIKSGLNNAQTVNSDQVLYNRIKESGDSKEQLRKAATEFESIFVTKMLSEMDKTVDHENGLFGKESQYVDTFKSIVYQQMGRDIANNPRTSFGFADQIYRQMEKYAN
;
A
#
# COMPACT_ATOMS: atom_id res chain seq x y z
N MET A 1 -25.75 -7.79 -27.56
CA MET A 1 -24.53 -7.00 -27.80
C MET A 1 -23.51 -7.49 -26.81
N ASP A 2 -22.44 -8.09 -27.32
CA ASP A 2 -21.35 -8.63 -26.52
C ASP A 2 -20.39 -7.49 -26.16
N PHE A 3 -20.37 -7.09 -24.90
CA PHE A 3 -19.41 -6.13 -24.34
C PHE A 3 -18.20 -6.85 -23.72
N SER A 4 -17.99 -8.12 -24.02
CA SER A 4 -16.93 -8.91 -23.39
C SER A 4 -15.56 -8.40 -23.81
N THR A 5 -14.85 -7.92 -22.79
CA THR A 5 -13.39 -8.00 -22.56
C THR A 5 -12.52 -6.77 -22.91
N PRO A 6 -12.44 -6.21 -24.13
CA PRO A 6 -11.38 -5.25 -24.46
C PRO A 6 -11.58 -3.87 -23.81
N THR A 7 -12.81 -3.38 -23.67
CA THR A 7 -13.09 -2.06 -23.07
C THR A 7 -12.85 -2.03 -21.57
N ILE A 8 -13.24 -3.08 -20.85
CA ILE A 8 -13.00 -3.20 -19.42
C ILE A 8 -11.50 -3.38 -19.13
N ASP A 9 -10.77 -4.12 -19.97
CA ASP A 9 -9.32 -4.28 -19.83
C ASP A 9 -8.53 -3.02 -20.21
N LEU A 10 -9.00 -2.23 -21.18
CA LEU A 10 -8.47 -0.90 -21.50
C LEU A 10 -8.69 0.09 -20.35
N ILE A 11 -9.86 0.06 -19.71
CA ILE A 11 -10.16 0.88 -18.53
C ILE A 11 -9.30 0.43 -17.34
N LYS A 12 -9.13 -0.87 -17.10
CA LYS A 12 -8.21 -1.41 -16.08
C LYS A 12 -6.77 -1.00 -16.34
N SER A 13 -6.29 -1.14 -17.57
CA SER A 13 -4.96 -0.71 -18.00
C SER A 13 -4.75 0.79 -17.79
N GLY A 14 -5.75 1.61 -18.13
CA GLY A 14 -5.70 3.06 -17.94
C GLY A 14 -5.75 3.48 -16.46
N LEU A 15 -6.55 2.83 -15.63
CA LEU A 15 -6.65 3.10 -14.19
C LEU A 15 -5.40 2.62 -13.43
N ASN A 16 -4.90 1.42 -13.74
CA ASN A 16 -3.67 0.89 -13.18
C ASN A 16 -2.46 1.76 -13.60
N ASN A 17 -2.34 2.12 -14.89
CA ASN A 17 -1.25 3.02 -15.31
C ASN A 17 -1.38 4.44 -14.73
N ALA A 18 -2.59 5.00 -14.59
CA ALA A 18 -2.76 6.34 -14.02
C ALA A 18 -2.54 6.38 -12.50
N GLN A 19 -2.91 5.33 -11.76
CA GLN A 19 -2.72 5.26 -10.30
C GLN A 19 -1.31 4.80 -9.89
N THR A 20 -0.69 3.89 -10.63
CA THR A 20 0.63 3.32 -10.28
C THR A 20 1.80 4.18 -10.79
N VAL A 21 1.66 4.89 -11.91
CA VAL A 21 2.77 5.71 -12.48
C VAL A 21 2.92 7.08 -11.80
N ASN A 22 1.97 7.50 -10.95
CA ASN A 22 2.08 8.77 -10.21
C ASN A 22 2.30 8.60 -8.70
N SER A 23 1.68 7.61 -8.05
CA SER A 23 1.71 7.52 -6.58
C SER A 23 3.11 7.20 -6.04
N ASP A 24 3.80 6.23 -6.65
CA ASP A 24 5.16 5.82 -6.23
C ASP A 24 6.20 6.90 -6.56
N GLN A 25 6.03 7.59 -7.69
CA GLN A 25 6.89 8.71 -8.10
C GLN A 25 6.71 9.92 -7.15
N VAL A 26 5.47 10.26 -6.79
CA VAL A 26 5.14 11.33 -5.84
C VAL A 26 5.65 11.00 -4.44
N LEU A 27 5.52 9.75 -4.02
CA LEU A 27 6.05 9.25 -2.75
C LEU A 27 7.58 9.32 -2.73
N TYR A 28 8.24 8.85 -3.79
CA TYR A 28 9.69 8.96 -3.94
C TYR A 28 10.15 10.41 -3.86
N ASN A 29 9.49 11.32 -4.58
CA ASN A 29 9.81 12.75 -4.53
C ASN A 29 9.59 13.31 -3.12
N ARG A 30 8.50 12.94 -2.43
CA ARG A 30 8.22 13.36 -1.05
C ARG A 30 9.28 12.88 -0.05
N ILE A 31 9.79 11.65 -0.23
CA ILE A 31 10.88 11.12 0.59
C ILE A 31 12.17 11.88 0.25
N LYS A 32 12.52 12.02 -1.02
CA LYS A 32 13.73 12.73 -1.46
C LYS A 32 13.76 14.20 -1.03
N GLU A 33 12.61 14.87 -1.06
CA GLU A 33 12.46 16.28 -0.70
C GLU A 33 12.38 16.51 0.82
N SER A 34 12.37 15.46 1.65
CA SER A 34 12.26 15.59 3.10
C SER A 34 13.53 16.10 3.80
N GLY A 35 14.53 16.57 3.07
CA GLY A 35 15.74 17.15 3.67
C GLY A 35 16.72 16.11 4.19
N ASP A 36 16.97 16.10 5.50
CA ASP A 36 18.04 15.35 6.18
C ASP A 36 18.00 13.83 5.91
N SER A 37 19.17 13.20 5.80
CA SER A 37 19.34 11.78 5.48
C SER A 37 18.58 10.87 6.45
N LYS A 38 18.51 11.27 7.72
CA LYS A 38 17.76 10.56 8.76
C LYS A 38 16.26 10.71 8.61
N GLU A 39 15.77 11.87 8.19
CA GLU A 39 14.34 12.06 7.92
C GLU A 39 13.91 11.24 6.69
N GLN A 40 14.73 11.21 5.65
CA GLN A 40 14.49 10.38 4.47
C GLN A 40 14.43 8.90 4.85
N LEU A 41 15.38 8.44 5.66
CA LEU A 41 15.43 7.07 6.16
C LEU A 41 14.19 6.72 7.00
N ARG A 42 13.76 7.63 7.89
CA ARG A 42 12.55 7.46 8.70
C ARG A 42 11.32 7.26 7.80
N LYS A 43 11.14 8.14 6.81
CA LYS A 43 10.00 8.07 5.87
C LYS A 43 10.03 6.81 5.02
N ALA A 44 11.21 6.43 4.50
CA ALA A 44 11.38 5.21 3.73
C ALA A 44 11.07 3.95 4.57
N ALA A 45 11.52 3.91 5.82
CA ALA A 45 11.26 2.81 6.73
C ALA A 45 9.76 2.68 7.07
N THR A 46 9.07 3.80 7.34
CA THR A 46 7.61 3.82 7.56
C THR A 46 6.84 3.40 6.33
N GLU A 47 7.26 3.84 5.14
CA GLU A 47 6.62 3.45 3.89
C GLU A 47 6.81 1.95 3.59
N PHE A 48 8.00 1.41 3.87
CA PHE A 48 8.24 -0.02 3.78
C PHE A 48 7.25 -0.81 4.66
N GLU A 49 7.07 -0.40 5.93
CA GLU A 49 6.12 -1.06 6.82
C GLU A 49 4.67 -0.94 6.31
N SER A 50 4.27 0.21 5.77
CA SER A 50 2.96 0.41 5.14
C SER A 50 2.71 -0.58 4.00
N ILE A 51 3.70 -0.73 3.10
CA ILE A 51 3.65 -1.70 2.00
C ILE A 51 3.56 -3.11 2.57
N PHE A 52 4.42 -3.46 3.53
CA PHE A 52 4.44 -4.78 4.14
C PHE A 52 3.08 -5.15 4.75
N VAL A 53 2.51 -4.26 5.58
CA VAL A 53 1.21 -4.48 6.22
C VAL A 53 0.10 -4.60 5.18
N THR A 54 0.12 -3.79 4.12
CA THR A 54 -0.83 -3.91 3.01
C THR A 54 -0.77 -5.31 2.40
N LYS A 55 0.44 -5.84 2.13
CA LYS A 55 0.61 -7.18 1.55
C LYS A 55 0.18 -8.26 2.53
N MET A 56 0.49 -8.10 3.82
CA MET A 56 0.02 -8.99 4.87
C MET A 56 -1.51 -9.07 4.91
N LEU A 57 -2.20 -7.93 4.91
CA LEU A 57 -3.67 -7.88 4.88
C LEU A 57 -4.23 -8.53 3.61
N SER A 58 -3.62 -8.28 2.45
CA SER A 58 -4.02 -8.92 1.19
C SER A 58 -3.83 -10.45 1.20
N GLU A 59 -2.74 -10.95 1.79
CA GLU A 59 -2.55 -12.40 1.93
C GLU A 59 -3.50 -13.02 2.96
N MET A 60 -3.80 -12.30 4.06
CA MET A 60 -4.78 -12.73 5.04
C MET A 60 -6.19 -12.81 4.44
N ASP A 61 -6.59 -11.86 3.60
CA ASP A 61 -7.91 -11.85 2.93
C ASP A 61 -8.16 -13.13 2.16
N LYS A 62 -7.14 -13.68 1.46
CA LYS A 62 -7.26 -14.94 0.70
C LYS A 62 -7.59 -16.15 1.56
N THR A 63 -7.44 -16.06 2.88
CA THR A 63 -7.75 -17.13 3.83
C THR A 63 -9.12 -16.98 4.49
N VAL A 64 -9.83 -15.88 4.22
CA VAL A 64 -11.14 -15.58 4.79
C VAL A 64 -12.25 -16.19 3.92
N ASP A 65 -13.27 -16.74 4.57
CA ASP A 65 -14.50 -17.13 3.86
C ASP A 65 -15.30 -15.87 3.50
N HIS A 66 -15.49 -15.64 2.20
CA HIS A 66 -16.12 -14.45 1.66
C HIS A 66 -17.64 -14.56 1.52
N GLU A 67 -18.26 -15.73 1.73
CA GLU A 67 -19.71 -15.90 1.50
C GLU A 67 -20.58 -14.98 2.37
N ASN A 68 -20.12 -14.66 3.58
CA ASN A 68 -20.73 -13.69 4.49
C ASN A 68 -19.74 -12.59 4.93
N GLY A 69 -18.74 -12.32 4.09
CA GLY A 69 -17.65 -11.40 4.40
C GLY A 69 -18.09 -9.94 4.55
N LEU A 70 -17.27 -9.15 5.24
CA LEU A 70 -17.46 -7.70 5.46
C LEU A 70 -17.69 -6.90 4.16
N PHE A 71 -17.14 -7.37 3.05
CA PHE A 71 -17.22 -6.71 1.75
C PHE A 71 -18.34 -7.25 0.84
N GLY A 72 -19.12 -8.22 1.32
CA GLY A 72 -20.17 -8.88 0.55
C GLY A 72 -19.62 -9.81 -0.54
N LYS A 73 -20.44 -10.09 -1.56
CA LYS A 73 -20.10 -11.02 -2.64
C LYS A 73 -18.92 -10.52 -3.48
N GLU A 74 -18.04 -11.44 -3.83
CA GLU A 74 -16.90 -11.16 -4.70
C GLU A 74 -17.33 -10.56 -6.04
N SER A 75 -16.67 -9.48 -6.41
CA SER A 75 -16.80 -8.84 -7.71
C SER A 75 -15.55 -8.01 -7.99
N GLN A 76 -15.30 -7.72 -9.26
CA GLN A 76 -14.14 -6.91 -9.65
C GLN A 76 -14.12 -5.51 -8.98
N TYR A 77 -15.29 -4.95 -8.68
CA TYR A 77 -15.43 -3.69 -7.94
C TYR A 77 -15.01 -3.84 -6.48
N VAL A 78 -15.42 -4.95 -5.85
CA VAL A 78 -15.04 -5.28 -4.47
C VAL A 78 -13.53 -5.51 -4.36
N ASP A 79 -12.90 -6.20 -5.32
CA ASP A 79 -11.44 -6.39 -5.34
C ASP A 79 -10.68 -5.07 -5.38
N THR A 80 -11.13 -4.15 -6.25
CA THR A 80 -10.52 -2.83 -6.38
C THR A 80 -10.69 -2.04 -5.09
N PHE A 81 -11.89 -2.07 -4.51
CA PHE A 81 -12.19 -1.40 -3.26
C PHE A 81 -11.36 -1.95 -2.08
N LYS A 82 -11.30 -3.29 -1.93
CA LYS A 82 -10.45 -3.97 -0.94
C LYS A 82 -9.00 -3.52 -1.04
N SER A 83 -8.46 -3.42 -2.26
CA SER A 83 -7.08 -2.99 -2.47
C SER A 83 -6.81 -1.57 -1.94
N ILE A 84 -7.76 -0.65 -2.14
CA ILE A 84 -7.68 0.74 -1.63
C ILE A 84 -7.81 0.75 -0.10
N VAL A 85 -8.74 -0.03 0.45
CA VAL A 85 -8.94 -0.15 1.90
C VAL A 85 -7.68 -0.71 2.58
N TYR A 86 -7.11 -1.79 2.06
CA TYR A 86 -5.91 -2.40 2.61
C TYR A 86 -4.69 -1.48 2.51
N GLN A 87 -4.55 -0.72 1.42
CA GLN A 87 -3.51 0.30 1.30
C GLN A 87 -3.67 1.40 2.36
N GLN A 88 -4.90 1.85 2.62
CA GLN A 88 -5.14 2.86 3.65
C GLN A 88 -4.88 2.31 5.05
N MET A 89 -5.35 1.10 5.34
CA MET A 89 -5.07 0.41 6.60
C MET A 89 -3.57 0.21 6.82
N GLY A 90 -2.83 -0.21 5.78
CA GLY A 90 -1.38 -0.36 5.85
C GLY A 90 -0.69 0.95 6.24
N ARG A 91 -1.08 2.07 5.62
CA ARG A 91 -0.59 3.40 5.99
C ARG A 91 -0.97 3.78 7.42
N ASP A 92 -2.22 3.62 7.81
CA ASP A 92 -2.69 4.02 9.15
C ASP A 92 -2.01 3.20 10.25
N ILE A 93 -1.83 1.90 10.02
CA ILE A 93 -1.12 1.00 10.93
C ILE A 93 0.35 1.41 11.06
N ALA A 94 1.06 1.60 9.94
CA ALA A 94 2.48 1.92 9.95
C ALA A 94 2.79 3.32 10.50
N ASN A 95 1.90 4.30 10.32
CA ASN A 95 2.10 5.67 10.79
C ASN A 95 1.68 5.90 12.26
N ASN A 96 0.97 4.94 12.89
CA ASN A 96 0.50 5.07 14.26
C ASN A 96 1.38 4.24 15.22
N PRO A 97 2.07 4.88 16.19
CA PRO A 97 2.97 4.19 17.12
C PRO A 97 2.33 3.09 17.97
N ARG A 98 1.00 3.10 18.14
CA ARG A 98 0.29 2.09 18.94
C ARG A 98 -0.13 0.86 18.14
N THR A 99 -0.24 0.98 16.82
CA THR A 99 -0.71 -0.08 15.94
C THR A 99 0.38 -0.60 15.02
N SER A 100 1.45 0.15 14.82
CA SER A 100 2.64 -0.27 14.09
C SER A 100 3.19 -1.57 14.67
N PHE A 101 3.70 -2.43 13.78
CA PHE A 101 4.42 -3.64 14.10
C PHE A 101 5.87 -3.37 14.56
N GLY A 102 6.35 -2.14 14.39
CA GLY A 102 7.67 -1.69 14.82
C GLY A 102 8.80 -1.96 13.81
N PHE A 103 8.48 -2.47 12.61
CA PHE A 103 9.50 -2.73 11.59
C PHE A 103 10.16 -1.43 11.10
N ALA A 104 9.40 -0.35 10.94
CA ALA A 104 9.94 0.96 10.58
C ALA A 104 10.94 1.45 11.63
N ASP A 105 10.64 1.26 12.92
CA ASP A 105 11.54 1.62 14.01
C ASP A 105 12.81 0.77 14.02
N GLN A 106 12.69 -0.54 13.79
CA GLN A 106 13.85 -1.43 13.72
C GLN A 106 14.75 -1.09 12.53
N ILE A 107 14.17 -0.89 11.35
CA ILE A 107 14.89 -0.48 10.14
C ILE A 107 15.58 0.86 10.39
N TYR A 108 14.86 1.86 10.90
CA TYR A 108 15.43 3.17 11.21
C TYR A 108 16.62 3.06 12.16
N ARG A 109 16.47 2.38 13.29
CA ARG A 109 17.54 2.22 14.30
C ARG A 109 18.76 1.46 13.79
N GLN A 110 18.55 0.50 12.88
CA GLN A 110 19.65 -0.24 12.29
C GLN A 110 20.39 0.58 11.25
N MET A 111 19.65 1.35 10.45
CA MET A 111 20.18 2.09 9.31
C MET A 111 20.68 3.49 9.69
N GLU A 112 20.19 4.11 10.75
CA GLU A 112 20.59 5.46 11.19
C GLU A 112 22.07 5.54 11.54
N LYS A 113 22.67 4.41 11.92
CA LYS A 113 24.11 4.26 12.20
C LYS A 113 24.98 4.51 10.97
N TYR A 114 24.38 4.41 9.78
CA TYR A 114 25.03 4.56 8.49
C TYR A 114 24.55 5.82 7.74
N ALA A 115 23.56 6.53 8.28
CA ALA A 115 23.06 7.79 7.74
C ALA A 115 23.94 8.94 8.26
N ASN A 116 24.75 9.52 7.37
CA ASN A 116 25.59 10.69 7.64
C ASN A 116 24.75 11.96 7.64
#